data_AF-A0A8J3NPY1-F1
#
_entry.id   AF-A0A8J3NPY1-F1
#
_cell.length_a   1.000
_cell.length_b   1.000
_cell.length_c   1.000
_cell.angle_alpha   90.00
_cell.angle_beta   90.00
_cell.angle_gamma   90.00
#
_symmetry.space_group_name_H-M   'P 1'
#
loop_
_entity.id
_entity.type
_entity.pdbx_description
1 polymer ?
#
loop_
_entity_poly.entity_id
_entity_poly.type
_entity_poly.pdbx_seq_one_letter_code
_entity_poly.pdbx_strand_id
1 'polypeptide(L)'
;MWKFHGPRTWQVQPPALWQHGSVLYIRFEAAEADEHGRRTGIFGLANVLARSGALSPEDWTWWRSNNDWLDAAYPDPGKADPTLFDKSVYPHATCWFKDTAVHLLDRVPGYLALLDRYEVSWREVRSAVPGVVLYEDADQIVVTPSGAPRSTPAVAD
;
A
#
# COMPACT_ATOMS: atom_id res chain seq x y z
N MET A 1 -66.70 -20.17 2.57
CA MET A 1 -66.15 -21.08 1.54
C MET A 1 -64.84 -20.46 1.05
N TRP A 2 -63.71 -21.10 1.34
CA TRP A 2 -62.36 -20.49 1.31
C TRP A 2 -61.72 -20.47 -0.09
N LYS A 3 -61.04 -19.37 -0.41
CA LYS A 3 -60.25 -19.19 -1.64
C LYS A 3 -58.83 -19.73 -1.42
N PHE A 4 -58.44 -20.76 -2.15
CA PHE A 4 -57.06 -21.25 -2.19
C PHE A 4 -56.19 -20.29 -3.01
N HIS A 5 -55.14 -19.76 -2.38
CA HIS A 5 -54.05 -19.06 -3.06
C HIS A 5 -52.96 -20.09 -3.38
N GLY A 6 -52.52 -20.15 -4.64
CA GLY A 6 -51.42 -21.02 -5.08
C GLY A 6 -50.09 -20.62 -4.44
N PRO A 7 -49.10 -21.54 -4.43
CA PRO A 7 -47.83 -21.31 -3.76
C PRO A 7 -47.02 -20.21 -4.46
N ARG A 8 -46.58 -19.20 -3.69
CA ARG A 8 -45.54 -18.25 -4.13
C ARG A 8 -44.24 -19.02 -4.30
N THR A 9 -43.80 -19.19 -5.54
CA THR A 9 -42.44 -19.62 -5.84
C THR A 9 -41.49 -18.48 -5.46
N TRP A 10 -40.69 -18.69 -4.42
CA TRP A 10 -39.55 -17.82 -4.13
C TRP A 10 -38.47 -18.08 -5.19
N GLN A 11 -38.32 -17.16 -6.14
CA GLN A 11 -37.11 -17.10 -6.93
C GLN A 11 -35.98 -16.64 -6.01
N VAL A 12 -35.07 -17.55 -5.67
CA VAL A 12 -33.77 -17.18 -5.12
C VAL A 12 -33.02 -16.50 -6.26
N GLN A 13 -32.98 -15.17 -6.23
CA GLN A 13 -32.04 -14.40 -7.04
C GLN A 13 -30.64 -14.90 -6.65
N PRO A 14 -29.78 -15.33 -7.59
CA PRO A 14 -28.37 -15.53 -7.26
C PRO A 14 -27.83 -14.21 -6.67
N PRO A 15 -26.89 -14.25 -5.71
CA PRO A 15 -26.30 -13.01 -5.21
C PRO A 15 -25.80 -12.23 -6.42
N ALA A 16 -26.19 -10.96 -6.49
CA ALA A 16 -25.65 -10.05 -7.47
C ALA A 16 -24.12 -10.18 -7.40
N LEU A 17 -23.51 -10.70 -8.47
CA LEU A 17 -22.10 -10.50 -8.69
C LEU A 17 -21.96 -9.00 -8.94
N TRP A 18 -21.84 -8.24 -7.86
CA TRP A 18 -21.42 -6.86 -7.93
C TRP A 18 -20.11 -6.89 -8.72
N GLN A 19 -20.12 -6.28 -9.91
CA GLN A 19 -18.88 -5.78 -10.49
C GLN A 19 -18.44 -4.63 -9.59
N HIS A 20 -17.89 -4.94 -8.41
CA HIS A 20 -16.96 -4.04 -7.78
C HIS A 20 -15.78 -4.01 -8.75
N GLY A 21 -15.55 -2.87 -9.40
CA GLY A 21 -14.24 -2.63 -9.99
C GLY A 21 -13.22 -2.95 -8.91
N SER A 22 -12.43 -4.00 -9.11
CA SER A 22 -11.46 -4.43 -8.11
C SER A 22 -10.51 -3.27 -7.90
N VAL A 23 -10.58 -2.62 -6.72
CA VAL A 23 -9.68 -1.52 -6.34
C VAL A 23 -8.26 -1.99 -6.66
N LEU A 24 -7.56 -1.23 -7.50
CA LEU A 24 -6.17 -1.50 -7.77
C LEU A 24 -5.32 -0.82 -6.71
N TYR A 25 -4.38 -1.55 -6.15
CA TYR A 25 -3.43 -0.98 -5.20
C TYR A 25 -2.13 -0.61 -5.90
N ILE A 26 -1.60 0.56 -5.56
CA ILE A 26 -0.42 1.15 -6.19
C ILE A 26 0.64 1.37 -5.10
N ARG A 27 1.89 1.03 -5.41
CA ARG A 27 3.03 1.30 -4.53
C ARG A 27 4.20 1.82 -5.34
N PHE A 28 4.83 2.84 -4.81
CA PHE A 28 6.12 3.33 -5.30
C PHE A 28 7.19 2.98 -4.27
N GLU A 29 8.23 2.28 -4.71
CA GLU A 29 9.23 1.69 -3.84
C GLU A 29 10.62 1.70 -4.46
N ALA A 30 11.63 1.41 -3.64
CA ALA A 30 13.01 1.26 -4.08
C ALA A 30 13.13 0.26 -5.25
N ALA A 31 13.89 0.66 -6.27
CA ALA A 31 14.17 -0.18 -7.44
C ALA A 31 14.97 -1.43 -7.07
N GLU A 32 15.74 -1.39 -5.98
CA GLU A 32 16.45 -2.53 -5.40
C GLU A 32 15.94 -2.86 -4.00
N ALA A 33 16.02 -4.14 -3.64
CA ALA A 33 15.72 -4.59 -2.29
C ALA A 33 16.97 -4.45 -1.40
N ASP A 34 16.77 -4.24 -0.10
CA ASP A 34 17.86 -4.32 0.87
C ASP A 34 18.32 -5.77 1.11
N GLU A 35 19.35 -5.95 1.94
CA GLU A 35 19.91 -7.27 2.29
C GLU A 35 18.88 -8.25 2.91
N HIS A 36 17.74 -7.72 3.40
CA HIS A 36 16.64 -8.50 3.96
C HIS A 36 15.50 -8.69 2.96
N GLY A 37 15.68 -8.33 1.68
CA GLY A 37 14.66 -8.44 0.63
C GLY A 37 13.55 -7.38 0.72
N ARG A 38 13.71 -6.32 1.52
CA ARG A 38 12.69 -5.27 1.68
C ARG A 38 12.90 -4.17 0.67
N ARG A 39 11.80 -3.63 0.14
CA ARG A 39 11.81 -2.48 -0.77
C ARG A 39 11.14 -1.30 -0.08
N THR A 40 11.94 -0.32 0.34
CA THR A 40 11.46 0.87 1.06
C THR A 40 10.53 1.69 0.17
N GLY A 41 9.41 2.18 0.72
CA GLY A 41 8.50 3.06 -0.03
C GLY A 41 9.11 4.44 -0.27
N ILE A 42 8.64 5.17 -1.29
CA ILE A 42 9.22 6.47 -1.69
C ILE A 42 9.29 7.51 -0.56
N PHE A 43 8.30 7.57 0.33
CA PHE A 43 8.35 8.46 1.50
C PHE A 43 9.47 8.06 2.47
N GLY A 44 9.67 6.75 2.67
CA GLY A 44 10.77 6.23 3.47
C GLY A 44 12.14 6.56 2.85
N LEU A 45 12.27 6.45 1.52
CA LEU A 45 13.49 6.83 0.79
C LEU A 45 13.79 8.33 0.96
N ALA A 46 12.79 9.20 0.75
CA ALA A 46 12.93 10.63 0.94
C ALA A 46 13.29 11.00 2.38
N ASN A 47 12.71 10.30 3.36
CA ASN A 47 13.04 10.50 4.77
C ASN A 47 14.50 10.12 5.10
N VAL A 48 15.01 9.02 4.53
CA VAL A 48 16.43 8.63 4.68
C VAL A 48 17.33 9.70 4.06
N LEU A 49 17.00 10.16 2.85
CA LEU A 49 17.75 11.21 2.16
C LEU A 49 17.79 12.51 2.98
N ALA A 50 16.65 12.96 3.52
CA ALA A 50 16.60 14.13 4.39
C ALA A 50 17.44 13.96 5.66
N ARG A 51 17.36 12.79 6.32
CA ARG A 51 18.12 12.49 7.55
C ARG A 51 19.62 12.35 7.31
N SER A 52 20.04 12.01 6.10
CA SER A 52 21.46 11.95 5.73
C SER A 52 22.11 13.34 5.62
N GLY A 53 21.31 14.41 5.56
CA GLY A 53 21.80 15.77 5.35
C GLY A 53 22.18 16.09 3.90
N ALA A 54 21.88 15.19 2.94
CA ALA A 54 22.22 15.38 1.53
C ALA A 54 21.33 16.43 0.81
N LEU A 55 20.13 16.69 1.33
CA LEU A 55 19.20 17.63 0.70
C LEU A 55 19.73 19.06 0.72
N SER A 56 19.56 19.77 -0.40
CA SER A 56 19.68 21.22 -0.45
C SER A 56 18.70 21.89 0.52
N PRO A 57 18.95 23.12 0.98
CA PRO A 57 18.03 23.83 1.88
C PRO A 57 16.61 23.99 1.33
N GLU A 58 16.50 24.20 0.02
CA GLU A 58 15.22 24.31 -0.68
C GLU A 58 14.47 22.97 -0.67
N ASP A 59 15.16 21.89 -1.04
CA ASP A 59 14.56 20.56 -1.07
C ASP A 59 14.19 20.05 0.32
N TRP A 60 15.00 20.35 1.32
CA TRP A 60 14.69 20.04 2.71
C TRP A 60 13.41 20.76 3.17
N THR A 61 13.29 22.05 2.83
CA THR A 61 12.10 22.85 3.18
C THR A 61 10.86 22.32 2.49
N TRP A 62 10.96 22.02 1.19
CA TRP A 62 9.87 21.40 0.43
C TRP A 62 9.46 20.04 1.02
N TRP A 63 10.43 19.17 1.33
CA TRP A 63 10.18 17.85 1.92
C TRP A 63 9.49 17.97 3.28
N ARG A 64 9.96 18.87 4.15
CA ARG A 64 9.36 19.07 5.48
C ARG A 64 7.93 19.57 5.39
N SER A 65 7.67 20.59 4.57
CA SER A 65 6.31 21.13 4.40
C SER A 65 5.34 20.11 3.79
N ASN A 66 5.78 19.26 2.85
CA ASN A 66 4.92 18.21 2.30
C ASN A 66 4.65 17.10 3.32
N ASN A 67 5.67 16.68 4.09
CA ASN A 67 5.46 15.71 5.17
C ASN A 67 4.53 16.26 6.26
N ASP A 68 4.67 17.52 6.67
CA ASP A 68 3.77 18.16 7.65
C ASP A 68 2.31 18.17 7.15
N TRP A 69 2.11 18.43 5.86
CA TRP A 69 0.79 18.38 5.26
C TRP A 69 0.22 16.96 5.24
N LEU A 70 1.03 15.96 4.85
CA LEU A 70 0.62 14.55 4.86
C LEU A 70 0.26 14.07 6.28
N ASP A 71 1.09 14.39 7.26
CA ASP A 71 0.90 14.05 8.68
C ASP A 71 -0.39 14.65 9.26
N ALA A 72 -0.83 15.80 8.73
CA ALA A 72 -2.07 16.47 9.12
C ALA A 72 -3.30 16.00 8.34
N ALA A 73 -3.13 15.61 7.06
CA ALA A 73 -4.22 15.28 6.16
C ALA A 73 -4.67 13.81 6.23
N TYR A 74 -3.77 12.88 6.60
CA TYR A 74 -4.04 11.44 6.53
C TYR A 74 -3.80 10.73 7.87
N PRO A 75 -4.56 9.66 8.15
CA PRO A 75 -4.24 8.76 9.26
C PRO A 75 -2.82 8.20 9.13
N ASP A 76 -2.12 8.14 10.25
CA ASP A 76 -0.84 7.44 10.36
C ASP A 76 -1.11 6.01 10.86
N PRO A 77 -0.90 4.97 10.02
CA PRO A 77 -1.12 3.59 10.43
C PRO A 77 -0.30 3.21 11.67
N GLY A 78 0.91 3.75 11.82
CA GLY A 78 1.79 3.46 12.96
C GLY A 78 1.33 4.10 14.27
N LYS A 79 0.53 5.18 14.21
CA LYS A 79 -0.16 5.72 15.39
C LYS A 79 -1.40 4.90 15.75
N ALA A 80 -2.09 4.34 14.75
CA ALA A 80 -3.25 3.48 14.97
C ALA A 80 -2.84 2.12 15.57
N ASP A 81 -1.77 1.53 15.05
CA ASP A 81 -1.16 0.30 15.55
C ASP A 81 0.37 0.34 15.37
N PRO A 82 1.14 0.55 16.45
CA PRO A 82 2.60 0.59 16.40
C PRO A 82 3.25 -0.71 15.92
N THR A 83 2.56 -1.85 16.00
CA THR A 83 3.13 -3.15 15.60
C THR A 83 3.25 -3.29 14.09
N LEU A 84 2.48 -2.53 13.30
CA LEU A 84 2.47 -2.59 11.83
C LEU A 84 3.83 -2.37 11.19
N PHE A 85 4.69 -1.56 11.83
CA PHE A 85 6.05 -1.26 11.36
C PHE A 85 7.14 -1.84 12.26
N ASP A 86 6.76 -2.67 13.25
CA ASP A 86 7.71 -3.47 14.00
C ASP A 86 8.20 -4.62 13.12
N LYS A 87 9.46 -4.54 12.68
CA LYS A 87 10.10 -5.53 11.82
C LYS A 87 10.27 -6.90 12.48
N SER A 88 10.13 -7.00 13.80
CA SER A 88 10.09 -8.29 14.51
C SER A 88 8.73 -8.98 14.44
N VAL A 89 7.66 -8.23 14.19
CA VAL A 89 6.28 -8.73 14.06
C VAL A 89 5.91 -8.90 12.59
N TYR A 90 6.10 -7.86 11.78
CA TYR A 90 5.82 -7.86 10.34
C TYR A 90 7.07 -7.43 9.54
N PRO A 91 8.05 -8.33 9.31
CA PRO A 91 9.34 -7.99 8.71
C PRO A 91 9.25 -7.39 7.30
N HIS A 92 8.16 -7.66 6.60
CA HIS A 92 7.92 -7.24 5.22
C HIS A 92 6.61 -6.46 5.05
N ALA A 93 6.10 -5.84 6.12
CA ALA A 93 4.93 -4.96 6.00
C ALA A 93 5.20 -3.81 5.03
N THR A 94 4.25 -3.53 4.14
CA THR A 94 4.34 -2.47 3.13
C THR A 94 3.03 -1.71 3.01
N CYS A 95 3.12 -0.38 2.86
CA CYS A 95 1.97 0.46 2.56
C CYS A 95 1.69 0.52 1.05
N TRP A 96 0.42 0.54 0.68
CA TRP A 96 -0.05 0.71 -0.68
C TRP A 96 -1.16 1.74 -0.72
N PHE A 97 -1.16 2.58 -1.76
CA PHE A 97 -2.27 3.46 -2.06
C PHE A 97 -3.39 2.67 -2.71
N LYS A 98 -4.63 3.07 -2.48
CA LYS A 98 -5.75 2.72 -3.36
C LYS A 98 -5.66 3.59 -4.61
N ASP A 99 -6.02 3.07 -5.78
CA ASP A 99 -6.14 3.86 -7.02
C ASP A 99 -7.15 5.02 -6.90
N THR A 100 -8.08 4.92 -5.96
CA THR A 100 -9.04 5.98 -5.61
C THR A 100 -8.47 7.09 -4.72
N ALA A 101 -7.24 6.95 -4.20
CA ALA A 101 -6.61 7.92 -3.29
C ALA A 101 -6.03 9.13 -4.03
N VAL A 102 -6.84 9.78 -4.87
CA VAL A 102 -6.41 10.78 -5.86
C VAL A 102 -5.57 11.89 -5.23
N HIS A 103 -6.02 12.48 -4.12
CA HIS A 103 -5.32 13.58 -3.46
C HIS A 103 -3.97 13.17 -2.85
N LEU A 104 -3.86 11.92 -2.40
CA LEU A 104 -2.61 11.38 -1.87
C LEU A 104 -1.64 11.05 -3.01
N LEU A 105 -2.16 10.48 -4.10
CA LEU A 105 -1.40 10.20 -5.31
C LEU A 105 -0.91 11.47 -6.00
N ASP A 106 -1.65 12.58 -5.94
CA ASP A 106 -1.21 13.89 -6.49
C ASP A 106 0.09 14.42 -5.86
N ARG A 107 0.46 13.95 -4.66
CA ARG A 107 1.72 14.30 -4.01
C ARG A 107 2.90 13.48 -4.51
N VAL A 108 2.65 12.27 -5.01
CA VAL A 108 3.70 11.31 -5.41
C VAL A 108 4.67 11.93 -6.43
N PRO A 109 4.24 12.59 -7.52
CA PRO A 109 5.16 13.14 -8.51
C PRO A 109 6.26 14.04 -7.93
N GLY A 110 5.96 14.82 -6.90
CA GLY A 110 6.94 15.67 -6.23
C GLY A 110 8.04 14.87 -5.52
N TYR A 111 7.66 13.77 -4.85
CA TYR A 111 8.63 12.88 -4.19
C TYR A 111 9.46 12.11 -5.22
N LEU A 112 8.87 11.66 -6.34
CA LEU A 112 9.60 10.99 -7.41
C LEU A 112 10.64 11.93 -8.02
N ALA A 113 10.25 13.17 -8.34
CA ALA A 113 11.17 14.19 -8.84
C ALA A 113 12.28 14.54 -7.85
N LEU A 114 11.99 14.53 -6.54
CA LEU A 114 13.00 14.67 -5.50
C LEU A 114 13.99 13.49 -5.56
N LEU A 115 13.49 12.24 -5.55
CA LEU A 115 14.36 11.06 -5.59
C LEU A 115 15.22 11.01 -6.86
N ASP A 116 14.66 11.34 -8.02
CA ASP A 116 15.38 11.39 -9.29
C ASP A 116 16.53 12.41 -9.27
N ARG A 117 16.32 13.59 -8.66
CA ARG A 117 17.35 14.64 -8.55
C ARG A 117 18.57 14.19 -7.75
N TYR A 118 18.37 13.30 -6.78
CA TYR A 118 19.44 12.74 -5.95
C TYR A 118 19.81 11.31 -6.36
N GLU A 119 19.44 10.90 -7.58
CA GLU A 119 19.81 9.62 -8.19
C GLU A 119 19.36 8.39 -7.38
N VAL A 120 18.28 8.53 -6.60
CA VAL A 120 17.69 7.43 -5.83
C VAL A 120 16.67 6.69 -6.69
N SER A 121 17.05 5.49 -7.16
CA SER A 121 16.20 4.71 -8.07
C SER A 121 14.95 4.14 -7.39
N TRP A 122 13.81 4.27 -8.07
CA TRP A 122 12.50 3.78 -7.63
C TRP A 122 11.75 3.06 -8.76
N ARG A 123 10.70 2.33 -8.41
CA ARG A 123 9.77 1.68 -9.33
C ARG A 123 8.32 1.82 -8.84
N GLU A 124 7.38 1.75 -9.79
CA GLU A 124 5.96 1.60 -9.49
C GLU A 124 5.55 0.12 -9.59
N VAL A 125 4.73 -0.32 -8.64
CA VAL A 125 4.11 -1.65 -8.61
C VAL A 125 2.60 -1.48 -8.46
N ARG A 126 1.83 -2.25 -9.23
CA ARG A 126 0.37 -2.28 -9.15
C ARG A 126 -0.10 -3.70 -8.89
N SER A 127 -1.09 -3.90 -8.03
CA SER A 127 -1.66 -5.21 -7.73
C SER A 127 -3.09 -5.11 -7.24
N ALA A 128 -3.95 -6.05 -7.64
CA ALA A 128 -5.29 -6.20 -7.06
C ALA A 128 -5.25 -7.01 -5.75
N VAL A 129 -4.15 -7.73 -5.49
CA VAL A 129 -3.95 -8.61 -4.32
C VAL A 129 -2.53 -8.45 -3.76
N PRO A 130 -2.18 -7.28 -3.20
CA PRO A 130 -0.80 -6.97 -2.77
C PRO A 130 -0.33 -7.77 -1.54
N GLY A 131 -1.25 -8.42 -0.81
CA GLY A 131 -0.91 -9.30 0.31
C GLY A 131 -2.10 -9.49 1.27
N VAL A 132 -1.79 -9.95 2.49
CA VAL A 132 -2.76 -9.98 3.60
C VAL A 132 -2.84 -8.58 4.19
N VAL A 133 -4.03 -7.98 4.16
CA VAL A 133 -4.30 -6.65 4.71
C VAL A 133 -4.23 -6.71 6.25
N LEU A 134 -3.34 -5.90 6.81
CA LEU A 134 -3.18 -5.69 8.26
C LEU A 134 -3.91 -4.42 8.73
N TYR A 135 -4.01 -3.44 7.84
CA TYR A 135 -4.65 -2.15 8.10
C TYR A 135 -5.26 -1.62 6.80
N GLU A 136 -6.39 -0.93 6.92
CA GLU A 136 -7.06 -0.25 5.81
C GLU A 136 -7.76 1.02 6.28
N ASP A 137 -7.58 2.11 5.53
CA ASP A 137 -8.35 3.35 5.65
C ASP A 137 -8.96 3.75 4.29
N ALA A 138 -9.41 4.99 4.14
CA ALA A 138 -10.03 5.46 2.89
C ALA A 138 -9.06 5.52 1.70
N ASP A 139 -7.76 5.70 1.94
CA ASP A 139 -6.75 6.06 0.95
C ASP A 139 -5.65 4.99 0.79
N GLN A 140 -5.40 4.18 1.82
CA GLN A 140 -4.27 3.24 1.84
C GLN A 140 -4.60 1.93 2.58
N ILE A 141 -3.73 0.95 2.34
CA ILE A 141 -3.66 -0.29 3.09
C ILE A 141 -2.22 -0.55 3.55
N VAL A 142 -2.06 -1.25 4.66
CA VAL A 142 -0.80 -1.91 5.04
C VAL A 142 -0.98 -3.39 4.86
N VAL A 143 -0.05 -4.03 4.14
CA VAL A 143 -0.10 -5.47 3.89
C VAL A 143 1.17 -6.15 4.34
N THR A 144 1.05 -7.42 4.71
CA THR A 144 2.18 -8.35 4.79
C THR A 144 2.07 -9.36 3.64
N PRO A 145 3.18 -9.90 3.13
CA PRO A 145 3.13 -10.96 2.13
C PRO A 145 2.26 -12.14 2.62
N SER A 146 1.35 -12.60 1.78
CA SER A 146 0.63 -13.85 2.02
C SER A 146 1.61 -15.02 1.97
N GLY A 147 1.81 -15.78 3.05
CA GLY A 147 2.42 -17.13 2.90
C GLY A 147 1.51 -17.99 2.00
N ALA A 148 1.94 -18.82 1.04
CA ALA A 148 3.02 -19.81 0.98
C ALA A 148 3.20 -20.38 -0.48
N PRO A 149 4.11 -21.35 -0.77
CA PRO A 149 5.14 -21.97 0.07
C PRO A 149 6.59 -21.85 -0.47
N ARG A 150 7.54 -22.12 0.43
CA ARG A 150 8.88 -22.62 0.05
C ARG A 150 8.68 -23.77 -0.94
N SER A 151 9.21 -23.65 -2.15
CA SER A 151 9.27 -24.77 -3.10
C SER A 151 9.95 -25.94 -2.41
N THR A 152 9.24 -27.06 -2.27
CA THR A 152 9.85 -28.34 -1.91
C THR A 152 10.93 -28.63 -2.97
N PRO A 153 12.18 -28.98 -2.60
CA PRO A 153 13.11 -29.42 -3.62
C PRO A 153 12.55 -30.71 -4.21
N ALA A 154 12.49 -30.77 -5.55
CA ALA A 154 12.20 -32.00 -6.26
C ALA A 154 13.20 -33.06 -5.78
N VAL A 155 12.68 -34.18 -5.27
CA VAL A 155 13.45 -35.41 -5.15
C VAL A 155 13.87 -35.78 -6.58
N ALA A 156 15.18 -35.77 -6.83
CA ALA A 156 15.77 -36.46 -7.96
C ALA A 156 15.90 -37.95 -7.60
N ASP A 157 15.64 -38.78 -8.60
CA ASP A 157 15.46 -40.25 -8.57
C ASP A 157 16.51 -41.06 -7.78
#